data_AF-A0A964YFJ4-F1
#
_entry.id   AF-A0A964YFJ4-F1
#
_cell.length_a   1.000
_cell.length_b   1.000
_cell.length_c   1.000
_cell.angle_alpha   90.00
_cell.angle_beta   90.00
_cell.angle_gamma   90.00
#
_symmetry.space_group_name_H-M   'P 1'
#
loop_
_entity.id
_entity.type
_entity.pdbx_description
1 polymer ?
#
loop_
_entity_poly.entity_id
_entity_poly.type
_entity_poly.pdbx_seq_one_letter_code
_entity_poly.pdbx_strand_id
1 'polypeptide(L)'
;MLIKKLSEDDMLEGFDCGIEALNIFITKNVLNYQKTFASNTYLLKSNEKTCGFYSISATVIEQSQVNIRWPKHPLPAILLGRLAIDLNFQRQGLGSVLFADACKKVIEVANLMGCVA
;
A
#
# COMPACT_ATOMS: atom_id res chain seq x y z
N MET A 1 -1.49 -11.86 14.34
CA MET A 1 -1.02 -10.75 13.48
C MET A 1 -2.20 -9.83 13.21
N LEU A 2 -1.97 -8.52 13.13
CA LEU A 2 -3.00 -7.51 12.91
C LEU A 2 -2.56 -6.57 11.78
N ILE A 3 -3.51 -6.13 10.95
CA ILE A 3 -3.28 -5.03 10.01
C ILE A 3 -3.76 -3.74 10.66
N LYS A 4 -2.89 -2.74 10.74
CA LYS A 4 -3.22 -1.39 11.24
C LYS A 4 -2.74 -0.31 10.27
N LYS A 5 -3.37 0.87 10.33
CA LYS A 5 -2.83 2.06 9.67
C LYS A 5 -1.55 2.50 10.39
N LEU A 6 -0.55 2.95 9.63
CA LEU A 6 0.69 3.51 10.16
C LEU A 6 0.41 4.72 11.07
N SER A 7 1.09 4.77 12.20
CA SER A 7 1.16 5.89 13.15
C SER A 7 2.61 6.29 13.43
N GLU A 8 2.82 7.47 14.04
CA GLU A 8 4.17 7.97 14.37
C GLU A 8 4.91 7.07 15.37
N ASP A 9 4.18 6.34 16.21
CA ASP A 9 4.75 5.46 17.25
C ASP A 9 5.12 4.05 16.73
N ASP A 10 4.91 3.75 15.45
CA ASP A 10 5.22 2.42 14.92
C ASP A 10 6.73 2.20 14.78
N MET A 11 7.24 1.11 15.35
CA MET A 11 8.61 0.67 15.14
C MET A 11 8.78 0.06 13.73
N LEU A 12 9.64 0.69 12.92
CA LEU A 12 9.89 0.32 11.52
C LEU A 12 11.33 -0.16 11.26
N GLU A 13 12.22 0.03 12.24
CA GLU A 13 13.62 -0.39 12.16
C GLU A 13 13.74 -1.91 12.03
N GLY A 14 14.77 -2.33 11.30
CA GLY A 14 15.05 -3.75 11.06
C GLY A 14 14.11 -4.45 10.07
N PHE A 15 13.21 -3.72 9.40
CA PHE A 15 12.45 -4.27 8.28
C PHE A 15 13.37 -4.54 7.08
N ASP A 16 13.33 -5.76 6.56
CA ASP A 16 14.03 -6.12 5.34
C ASP A 16 13.19 -7.06 4.47
N CYS A 17 12.80 -6.61 3.28
CA CYS A 17 12.09 -7.44 2.29
C CYS A 17 12.99 -7.93 1.13
N GLY A 18 14.30 -7.66 1.18
CA GLY A 18 15.26 -7.96 0.12
C GLY A 18 15.29 -6.94 -1.02
N ILE A 19 14.49 -5.87 -0.95
CA ILE A 19 14.45 -4.80 -1.94
C ILE A 19 14.82 -3.48 -1.25
N GLU A 20 16.03 -3.00 -1.51
CA GLU A 20 16.60 -1.82 -0.84
C GLU A 20 15.69 -0.59 -0.92
N ALA A 21 15.12 -0.31 -2.10
CA ALA A 21 14.22 0.83 -2.30
C ALA A 21 12.98 0.79 -1.40
N LEU A 22 12.42 -0.40 -1.14
CA LEU A 22 11.26 -0.56 -0.25
C LEU A 22 11.65 -0.49 1.22
N ASN A 23 12.82 -1.02 1.59
CA ASN A 23 13.37 -0.91 2.93
C ASN A 23 13.67 0.55 3.30
N ILE A 24 14.27 1.31 2.38
CA ILE A 24 14.52 2.75 2.55
C ILE A 24 13.20 3.50 2.69
N PHE A 25 12.23 3.21 1.82
CA PHE A 25 10.93 3.88 1.87
C PHE A 25 10.27 3.71 3.25
N ILE A 26 10.15 2.47 3.74
CA ILE A 26 9.43 2.20 4.98
C ILE A 26 10.18 2.74 6.20
N THR A 27 11.51 2.77 6.19
CA THR A 27 12.30 3.24 7.35
C THR A 27 12.50 4.76 7.38
N LYS A 28 12.61 5.41 6.22
CA LYS A 28 13.02 6.83 6.13
C LYS A 28 11.96 7.77 5.58
N ASN A 29 11.02 7.29 4.75
CA ASN A 29 10.16 8.19 3.98
C ASN A 29 8.68 8.07 4.34
N VAL A 30 8.25 6.91 4.83
CA VAL A 30 6.82 6.58 4.96
C VAL A 30 6.05 7.54 5.86
N LEU A 31 6.65 8.02 6.96
CA LEU A 31 5.98 8.96 7.87
C LEU A 31 5.70 10.30 7.19
N ASN A 32 6.63 10.79 6.36
CA ASN A 32 6.40 12.00 5.58
C ASN A 32 5.25 11.79 4.59
N TYR A 33 5.24 10.66 3.88
CA TYR A 33 4.15 10.33 2.94
C TYR A 33 2.79 10.20 3.63
N GLN A 34 2.78 9.68 4.86
CA GLN A 34 1.57 9.53 5.68
C GLN A 34 1.06 10.89 6.18
N LYS A 35 1.95 11.80 6.59
CA LYS A 35 1.62 13.16 7.08
C LYS A 35 1.14 14.08 5.97
N THR A 36 1.74 14.01 4.78
CA THR A 36 1.38 14.85 3.63
C THR A 36 0.25 14.30 2.79
N PHE A 37 -0.31 13.14 3.19
CA PHE A 37 -1.31 12.40 2.41
C PHE A 37 -0.85 11.99 1.00
N ALA A 38 0.46 11.94 0.75
CA ALA A 38 1.00 11.41 -0.50
C ALA A 38 0.67 9.91 -0.67
N SER A 39 0.59 9.17 0.43
CA SER A 39 0.01 7.81 0.46
C SER A 39 -0.39 7.41 1.87
N ASN A 40 -1.46 6.63 2.01
CA ASN A 40 -1.78 5.95 3.27
C ASN A 40 -1.09 4.58 3.30
N THR A 41 -0.32 4.32 4.35
CA THR A 41 0.39 3.05 4.56
C THR A 41 -0.26 2.24 5.68
N TYR A 42 -0.34 0.94 5.47
CA TYR A 42 -0.87 -0.03 6.42
C TYR A 42 0.20 -1.10 6.70
N LEU A 43 0.34 -1.45 7.96
CA LEU A 43 1.34 -2.39 8.46
C LEU A 43 0.68 -3.69 8.89
N LEU A 44 1.29 -4.81 8.53
CA LEU A 44 1.05 -6.09 9.17
C LEU A 44 1.99 -6.22 10.37
N LYS A 45 1.43 -6.27 11.57
CA LYS A 45 2.17 -6.38 12.82
C LYS A 45 2.05 -7.78 13.42
N SER A 46 3.17 -8.31 13.90
CA SER A 46 3.21 -9.43 14.85
C SER A 46 3.85 -8.93 16.12
N ASN A 47 3.05 -8.68 17.16
CA ASN A 47 3.44 -7.86 18.31
C ASN A 47 3.95 -6.49 17.81
N GLU A 48 5.10 -6.03 18.28
CA GLU A 48 5.72 -4.78 17.85
C GLU A 48 6.52 -4.89 16.53
N LYS A 49 6.70 -6.10 15.98
CA LYS A 49 7.48 -6.28 14.75
C LYS A 49 6.60 -6.05 13.51
N THR A 50 7.14 -5.29 12.57
CA THR A 50 6.54 -5.08 11.25
C THR A 50 6.90 -6.25 10.34
N CYS A 51 5.91 -7.06 9.97
CA CYS A 51 6.07 -8.25 9.12
C CYS A 51 5.86 -7.94 7.63
N GLY A 52 5.22 -6.82 7.32
CA GLY A 52 4.89 -6.42 5.96
C GLY A 52 4.14 -5.11 5.94
N PHE A 53 4.02 -4.50 4.77
CA PHE A 53 3.24 -3.28 4.61
C PHE A 53 2.69 -3.16 3.18
N TYR A 54 1.69 -2.31 3.02
CA TYR A 54 1.31 -1.79 1.70
C TYR A 54 0.93 -0.31 1.79
N SER A 55 0.98 0.40 0.66
CA SER A 55 0.56 1.79 0.55
C SER A 55 -0.45 1.98 -0.57
N ILE A 56 -1.51 2.76 -0.31
CA ILE A 56 -2.48 3.20 -1.32
C ILE A 56 -2.49 4.72 -1.47
N SER A 57 -2.72 5.21 -2.68
CA SER A 57 -2.83 6.64 -2.99
C SER A 57 -3.82 6.87 -4.13
N ALA A 58 -4.38 8.08 -4.21
CA ALA A 58 -5.15 8.49 -5.39
C ALA A 58 -4.23 8.58 -6.61
N THR A 59 -4.75 8.24 -7.79
CA THR A 59 -4.04 8.40 -9.07
C THR A 59 -5.02 8.62 -10.21
N VAL A 60 -4.48 8.89 -11.40
CA VAL A 60 -5.23 8.93 -12.65
C VAL A 60 -4.59 7.99 -13.65
N ILE A 61 -5.42 7.25 -14.40
CA ILE A 61 -4.97 6.44 -15.52
C ILE A 61 -5.23 7.24 -16.79
N GLU A 62 -4.15 7.53 -17.51
CA GLU A 62 -4.22 8.21 -18.80
C GLU A 62 -4.70 7.24 -19.88
N GLN A 63 -5.43 7.75 -20.88
CA GLN A 63 -5.97 6.91 -21.96
C GLN A 63 -4.86 6.14 -22.71
N SER A 64 -3.68 6.74 -22.85
CA SER A 64 -2.52 6.11 -23.49
C SER A 64 -2.01 4.86 -22.75
N GLN A 65 -2.38 4.68 -21.49
CA GLN A 65 -1.94 3.56 -20.65
C GLN A 65 -2.85 2.33 -20.76
N VAL A 66 -4.02 2.44 -21.39
CA VAL A 66 -5.02 1.36 -21.46
C VAL A 66 -5.51 1.14 -22.88
N ASN A 67 -5.35 -0.09 -23.36
CA ASN A 67 -5.77 -0.48 -24.71
C ASN A 67 -7.19 -1.08 -24.71
N ILE A 68 -8.15 -0.33 -24.18
CA ILE A 68 -9.54 -0.78 -24.03
C ILE A 68 -10.45 0.37 -24.52
N ARG A 69 -11.63 0.05 -25.08
CA ARG A 69 -12.65 1.05 -25.46
C ARG A 69 -13.21 1.76 -24.21
N TRP A 70 -12.51 2.79 -23.76
CA TRP A 70 -12.85 3.60 -22.58
C TRP A 70 -13.11 5.06 -22.95
N PRO A 71 -13.76 5.85 -22.06
CA PRO A 71 -13.94 7.29 -22.24
C PRO A 71 -12.61 8.00 -22.54
N LYS A 72 -12.66 9.06 -23.35
CA LYS A 72 -11.47 9.84 -23.78
C LYS A 72 -10.91 10.80 -22.70
N HIS A 73 -11.16 10.51 -21.42
CA HIS A 73 -10.75 11.36 -20.30
C HIS A 73 -9.97 10.54 -19.27
N PRO A 74 -9.03 11.15 -18.52
CA PRO A 74 -8.29 10.46 -17.46
C PRO A 74 -9.24 9.84 -16.45
N LEU A 75 -8.95 8.60 -16.04
CA LEU A 75 -9.81 7.85 -15.14
C LEU A 75 -9.30 7.96 -13.70
N PRO A 76 -10.13 8.36 -12.73
CA PRO A 76 -9.74 8.31 -11.34
C PRO A 76 -9.53 6.86 -10.93
N ALA A 77 -8.42 6.57 -10.26
CA ALA A 77 -8.08 5.23 -9.79
C ALA A 77 -7.38 5.29 -8.43
N ILE A 78 -7.24 4.13 -7.81
CA ILE A 78 -6.44 3.97 -6.59
C ILE A 78 -5.21 3.16 -6.93
N LEU A 79 -4.03 3.74 -6.66
CA LEU A 79 -2.75 3.08 -6.87
C LEU A 79 -2.39 2.27 -5.62
N LEU A 80 -2.24 0.95 -5.79
CA LEU A 80 -1.47 0.14 -4.85
C LEU A 80 0.03 0.38 -5.12
N GLY A 81 0.59 1.39 -4.47
CA GLY A 81 1.93 1.87 -4.81
C GLY A 81 3.06 0.93 -4.39
N ARG A 82 2.94 0.31 -3.22
CA ARG A 82 3.97 -0.55 -2.64
C ARG A 82 3.31 -1.67 -1.87
N LEU A 83 3.91 -2.86 -1.92
CA LEU A 83 3.54 -4.03 -1.13
C LEU A 83 4.82 -4.83 -0.87
N ALA A 84 5.11 -5.10 0.41
CA ALA A 84 6.30 -5.85 0.79
C ALA A 84 6.04 -6.71 2.03
N ILE A 85 6.72 -7.85 2.09
CA ILE A 85 6.75 -8.74 3.25
C ILE A 85 8.21 -8.90 3.68
N ASP A 86 8.48 -8.75 4.97
CA ASP A 86 9.79 -8.95 5.56
C ASP A 86 10.28 -10.39 5.30
N LEU A 87 11.57 -10.56 5.01
CA LEU A 87 12.18 -11.84 4.60
C LEU A 87 11.87 -12.97 5.58
N ASN A 88 11.82 -12.68 6.88
CA ASN A 88 11.53 -13.67 7.92
C ASN A 88 10.08 -14.19 7.89
N PHE A 89 9.20 -13.52 7.14
CA PHE A 89 7.76 -13.78 7.07
C PHE A 89 7.27 -14.11 5.66
N GLN A 90 8.16 -14.16 4.67
CA GLN A 90 7.82 -14.51 3.30
C GLN A 90 7.37 -15.97 3.16
N ARG A 91 6.64 -16.27 2.07
CA ARG A 91 6.12 -17.60 1.71
C ARG A 91 5.11 -18.21 2.71
N GLN A 92 4.54 -17.38 3.58
CA GLN A 92 3.49 -17.77 4.55
C GLN A 92 2.09 -17.28 4.13
N GLY A 93 1.90 -16.82 2.88
CA GLY A 93 0.63 -16.28 2.39
C GLY A 93 0.30 -14.85 2.84
N LEU A 94 1.17 -14.21 3.62
CA LEU A 94 0.92 -12.86 4.18
C LEU A 94 0.81 -11.76 3.11
N GLY A 95 1.48 -11.91 1.97
CA GLY A 95 1.33 -10.98 0.84
C GLY A 95 -0.10 -10.96 0.31
N SER A 96 -0.72 -12.13 0.17
CA SER A 96 -2.12 -12.26 -0.25
C SER A 96 -3.08 -11.69 0.79
N VAL A 97 -2.77 -11.85 2.08
CA VAL A 97 -3.55 -11.26 3.18
C VAL A 97 -3.53 -9.73 3.11
N LEU A 98 -2.36 -9.12 2.93
CA LEU A 98 -2.23 -7.67 2.75
C LEU A 98 -2.92 -7.18 1.47
N PHE A 99 -2.76 -7.90 0.37
CA PHE A 99 -3.42 -7.55 -0.88
C PHE A 99 -4.95 -7.58 -0.77
N ALA A 100 -5.51 -8.62 -0.16
CA ALA A 100 -6.94 -8.73 0.07
C ALA A 100 -7.46 -7.59 0.97
N ASP A 101 -6.70 -7.21 2.00
CA ASP A 101 -7.03 -6.06 2.85
C ASP A 101 -6.98 -4.72 2.09
N ALA A 102 -6.01 -4.55 1.19
CA ALA A 102 -5.93 -3.39 0.30
C ALA A 102 -7.14 -3.32 -0.65
N CYS A 103 -7.51 -4.44 -1.30
CA CYS A 103 -8.67 -4.52 -2.18
C CYS A 103 -9.97 -4.12 -1.47
N LYS A 104 -10.17 -4.57 -0.22
CA LYS A 104 -11.36 -4.18 0.57
C LYS A 104 -11.46 -2.66 0.72
N LYS A 105 -10.36 -2.00 1.08
CA LYS A 105 -10.32 -0.53 1.23
C LYS A 105 -10.51 0.19 -0.11
N VAL A 106 -9.91 -0.33 -1.18
CA VAL A 106 -10.10 0.20 -2.53
C VAL A 106 -11.58 0.16 -2.92
N ILE A 107 -12.27 -0.97 -2.68
CA ILE A 107 -13.70 -1.11 -2.97
C ILE A 107 -14.54 -0.15 -2.12
N GLU A 108 -14.22 0.00 -0.83
CA GLU A 108 -14.91 0.97 0.05
C GLU A 108 -14.80 2.40 -0.49
N VAL A 109 -13.60 2.83 -0.88
CA VAL A 109 -13.37 4.17 -1.44
C VAL A 109 -14.04 4.32 -2.80
N ALA A 110 -13.99 3.29 -3.66
CA ALA A 110 -14.64 3.30 -4.97
C ALA A 110 -16.16 3.43 -4.85
N ASN A 111 -16.78 2.75 -3.88
CA ASN A 111 -18.21 2.88 -3.60
C ASN A 111 -18.58 4.26 -3.04
N LEU A 112 -17.69 4.91 -2.29
CA LEU A 112 -17.94 6.20 -1.67
C LEU A 112 -17.77 7.37 -2.66
N MET A 113 -16.68 7.38 -3.45
CA MET A 113 -16.28 8.54 -4.27
C MET A 113 -16.30 8.30 -5.78
N GLY A 114 -16.42 7.05 -6.23
CA GLY A 114 -16.32 6.67 -7.64
C GLY A 114 -14.88 6.70 -8.16
N CYS A 115 -14.29 5.53 -8.38
CA CYS A 115 -13.02 5.37 -9.09
C CYS A 115 -12.90 3.95 -9.66
N VAL A 116 -11.99 3.77 -10.60
CA VAL A 116 -11.64 2.45 -11.15
C VAL A 116 -10.80 1.71 -10.11
N ALA A 117 -11.23 0.49 -9.79
CA ALA A 117 -10.70 -0.39 -8.75
C ALA A 117 -10.38 -1.77 -9.32
#